data_AF-A0A929ZUJ3-F1
#
_entry.id   AF-A0A929ZUJ3-F1
#
_cell.length_a   1.000
_cell.length_b   1.000
_cell.length_c   1.000
_cell.angle_alpha   90.00
_cell.angle_beta   90.00
_cell.angle_gamma   90.00
#
_symmetry.space_group_name_H-M   'P 1'
#
loop_
_entity.id
_entity.type
_entity.pdbx_description
1 polymer ?
#
loop_
_entity_poly.entity_id
_entity_poly.type
_entity_poly.pdbx_seq_one_letter_code
_entity_poly.pdbx_strand_id
1 'polypeptide(L)'
;MVLSRIWSMFIIIAIAVASFKYLFSDNYKAIYNDMVVGKGGDTVAIATKPLADVPLEISEKLKQEKLVIKDKIHYQNQDTDKVRIYRVQEASGVIGTAQTAVEISLGLIGIMTLFMGFMNIAERAGGINLLSRIIQPFFSKLFPEVPKGHPSFGLMMLNFSANLLGLDNAATPFGLKAMDSLQSLNPDKEKATNAQIMFLCLHASGLTLIPVSIIATRSSLNSATPTDIFLPTMIATFCATMAAMIIVSIRQKINLFHPVLLAYIGGISAIVGAMVFFLVKLNKEELDGVSKLISNGLILLIFLLIVLGGVYKKINIFDAFIDGAKEGFNTCVKIIPYLVGMLV
;
A
#
# COMPACT_ATOMS: atom_id res chain seq x y z
N MET A 1 -10.22 17.62 -8.18
CA MET A 1 -11.68 17.61 -8.48
C MET A 1 -12.25 16.19 -8.64
N VAL A 2 -11.63 15.27 -9.38
CA VAL A 2 -12.18 13.91 -9.59
C VAL A 2 -12.29 13.09 -8.30
N LEU A 3 -11.24 13.07 -7.46
CA LEU A 3 -11.24 12.33 -6.19
C LEU A 3 -12.35 12.79 -5.23
N SER A 4 -12.62 14.11 -5.19
CA SER A 4 -13.71 14.68 -4.41
C SER A 4 -15.08 14.18 -4.89
N ARG A 5 -15.30 14.08 -6.21
CA ARG A 5 -16.55 13.53 -6.75
C ARG A 5 -16.74 12.06 -6.38
N ILE A 6 -15.69 11.26 -6.49
CA ILE A 6 -15.72 9.84 -6.11
C ILE A 6 -16.07 9.70 -4.63
N TRP A 7 -15.38 10.47 -3.77
CA TRP A 7 -15.60 10.44 -2.33
C TRP A 7 -17.04 10.87 -1.95
N SER A 8 -17.53 11.97 -2.51
CA SER A 8 -18.92 12.40 -2.31
C SER A 8 -19.93 11.34 -2.76
N MET A 9 -19.68 10.65 -3.87
CA MET A 9 -20.56 9.59 -4.36
C MET A 9 -20.64 8.41 -3.39
N PHE A 10 -19.53 7.97 -2.80
CA PHE A 10 -19.55 6.88 -1.82
C PHE A 10 -20.44 7.20 -0.61
N ILE A 11 -20.31 8.41 -0.06
CA ILE A 11 -21.11 8.85 1.09
C ILE A 11 -22.60 8.96 0.71
N ILE A 12 -22.91 9.58 -0.43
CA ILE A 12 -24.29 9.74 -0.89
C ILE A 12 -24.94 8.37 -1.12
N ILE A 13 -24.23 7.45 -1.79
CA ILE A 13 -24.72 6.09 -2.04
C ILE A 13 -24.93 5.35 -0.71
N ALA A 14 -23.98 5.42 0.23
CA ALA A 14 -24.10 4.77 1.53
C ALA A 14 -25.34 5.25 2.30
N ILE A 15 -25.56 6.57 2.34
CA ILE A 15 -26.74 7.17 3.00
C ILE A 15 -28.03 6.80 2.26
N ALA A 16 -28.03 6.81 0.93
CA ALA A 16 -29.20 6.43 0.13
C ALA A 16 -29.58 4.96 0.34
N VAL A 17 -28.61 4.05 0.34
CA VAL A 17 -28.83 2.62 0.64
C VAL A 17 -29.32 2.43 2.08
N ALA A 18 -28.76 3.18 3.04
CA ALA A 18 -29.21 3.13 4.42
C ALA A 18 -30.65 3.62 4.58
N SER A 19 -31.00 4.73 3.91
CA SER A 19 -32.35 5.28 3.86
C SER A 19 -33.34 4.28 3.27
N PHE A 20 -32.98 3.65 2.15
CA PHE A 20 -33.80 2.62 1.52
C PHE A 20 -34.02 1.43 2.46
N LYS A 21 -32.97 0.91 3.09
CA LYS A 21 -33.09 -0.19 4.06
C LYS A 21 -33.93 0.20 5.27
N TYR A 22 -33.79 1.41 5.79
CA TYR A 22 -34.58 1.91 6.91
C TYR A 22 -36.08 2.00 6.57
N LEU A 23 -36.42 2.45 5.36
CA LEU A 23 -37.82 2.60 4.94
C LEU A 23 -38.46 1.25 4.59
N PHE A 24 -37.76 0.39 3.85
CA PHE A 24 -38.33 -0.82 3.25
C PHE A 24 -38.00 -2.13 3.98
N SER A 25 -37.20 -2.09 5.06
CA SER A 25 -36.87 -3.30 5.84
C SER A 25 -37.03 -3.09 7.34
N ASP A 26 -37.89 -3.91 7.95
CA ASP A 26 -38.09 -3.92 9.41
C ASP A 26 -36.82 -4.33 10.17
N ASN A 27 -35.92 -5.05 9.51
CA ASN A 27 -34.69 -5.56 10.09
C ASN A 27 -33.58 -4.50 10.22
N TYR A 28 -33.79 -3.29 9.69
CA TYR A 28 -32.76 -2.24 9.61
C TYR A 28 -33.22 -0.91 10.21
N LYS A 29 -34.20 -0.91 11.13
CA LYS A 29 -34.67 0.33 11.78
C LYS A 29 -33.60 1.02 12.64
N ALA A 30 -32.58 0.31 13.11
CA ALA A 30 -31.46 0.90 13.84
C ALA A 30 -30.29 1.36 12.95
N ILE A 31 -30.39 1.25 11.61
CA ILE A 31 -29.23 1.38 10.70
C ILE A 31 -28.46 2.70 10.85
N TYR A 32 -29.11 3.83 11.09
CA TYR A 32 -28.43 5.10 11.29
C TYR A 32 -27.63 5.15 12.58
N ASN A 33 -28.16 4.60 13.67
CA ASN A 33 -27.42 4.46 14.91
C ASN A 33 -26.18 3.58 14.70
N ASP A 34 -26.37 2.45 14.02
CA ASP A 34 -25.31 1.47 13.79
C ASP A 34 -24.22 2.03 12.89
N MET A 35 -24.58 2.85 11.90
CA MET A 35 -23.62 3.56 11.04
C MET A 35 -22.81 4.63 11.78
N VAL A 36 -23.30 5.17 12.89
CA VAL A 36 -22.59 6.24 13.63
C VAL A 36 -21.79 5.67 14.79
N VAL A 37 -22.43 4.88 15.66
CA VAL A 37 -21.87 4.42 16.94
C VAL A 37 -21.71 2.90 17.05
N GLY A 38 -22.23 2.13 16.09
CA GLY A 38 -22.15 0.67 16.15
C GLY A 38 -20.71 0.15 16.12
N LYS A 39 -20.43 -1.00 16.72
CA LYS A 39 -19.10 -1.62 16.69
C LYS A 39 -19.12 -2.92 15.87
N GLY A 40 -18.04 -3.17 15.15
CA GLY A 40 -17.85 -4.47 14.49
C GLY A 40 -17.92 -5.61 15.52
N GLY A 41 -18.74 -6.62 15.23
CA GLY A 41 -19.01 -7.75 16.12
C GLY A 41 -20.21 -7.57 17.04
N ASP A 42 -20.78 -6.37 17.18
CA ASP A 42 -21.95 -6.15 18.02
C ASP A 42 -23.20 -6.85 17.46
N THR A 43 -24.04 -7.35 18.37
CA THR A 43 -25.35 -7.92 18.02
C THR A 43 -26.41 -6.82 18.09
N VAL A 44 -26.93 -6.44 16.93
CA VAL A 44 -28.05 -5.50 16.84
C VAL A 44 -29.34 -6.31 16.93
N ALA A 45 -30.04 -6.18 18.06
CA ALA A 45 -31.33 -6.81 18.26
C ALA A 45 -32.36 -6.22 17.29
N ILE A 46 -33.04 -7.09 16.55
CA ILE A 46 -34.08 -6.69 15.60
C ILE A 46 -35.45 -6.87 16.23
N ALA A 47 -35.76 -8.10 16.67
CA ALA A 47 -37.04 -8.43 17.29
C ALA A 47 -36.93 -9.76 18.05
N THR A 48 -37.87 -9.99 18.97
CA THR A 48 -38.14 -11.33 19.51
C THR A 48 -39.56 -11.69 19.12
N LYS A 49 -39.74 -12.78 18.38
CA LYS A 49 -41.05 -13.22 17.87
C LYS A 49 -41.36 -14.65 18.33
N PRO A 50 -42.65 -14.99 18.52
CA PRO A 50 -43.06 -16.38 18.67
C PRO A 50 -42.61 -17.23 17.47
N LEU A 51 -42.29 -18.50 17.67
CA LEU A 51 -41.88 -19.42 16.59
C LEU A 51 -42.94 -19.53 15.47
N ALA A 52 -44.22 -19.32 15.81
CA ALA A 52 -45.35 -19.31 14.87
C ALA A 52 -45.32 -18.12 13.89
N ASP A 53 -44.72 -16.99 14.28
CA ASP A 53 -44.67 -15.75 13.49
C ASP A 53 -43.40 -15.64 12.63
N VAL A 54 -42.54 -16.66 12.68
CA VAL A 54 -41.33 -16.78 11.88
C VAL A 54 -41.65 -17.57 10.61
N PRO A 55 -41.09 -17.22 9.43
CA PRO A 55 -41.37 -17.93 8.18
C PRO A 55 -41.15 -19.44 8.32
N LEU A 56 -42.10 -20.23 7.81
CA LEU A 56 -42.13 -21.71 7.91
C LEU A 56 -40.79 -22.37 7.58
N GLU A 57 -40.10 -21.90 6.55
CA GLU A 57 -38.78 -22.40 6.13
C GLU A 57 -37.71 -22.27 7.23
N ILE A 58 -37.73 -21.18 7.99
CA ILE A 58 -36.78 -20.89 9.08
C ILE A 58 -37.24 -21.63 10.35
N SER A 59 -38.54 -21.67 10.61
CA SER A 59 -39.12 -22.36 11.76
C SER A 59 -38.88 -23.88 11.72
N GLU A 60 -38.92 -24.50 10.54
CA GLU A 60 -38.56 -25.92 10.38
C GLU A 60 -37.08 -26.19 10.63
N LYS A 61 -36.20 -25.34 10.10
CA LYS A 61 -34.74 -25.46 10.35
C LYS A 61 -34.39 -25.21 11.82
N LEU A 62 -35.07 -24.29 12.50
CA LEU A 62 -34.89 -24.01 13.93
C LEU A 62 -35.35 -25.13 14.86
N LYS A 63 -36.16 -26.07 14.37
CA LYS A 63 -36.51 -27.31 15.10
C LYS A 63 -35.36 -28.32 15.08
N GLN A 64 -34.47 -28.25 14.09
CA GLN A 64 -33.32 -29.14 13.94
C GLN A 64 -32.01 -28.50 14.43
N GLU A 65 -31.87 -27.18 14.27
CA GLU A 65 -30.68 -26.39 14.60
C GLU A 65 -31.01 -25.24 15.55
N LYS A 66 -30.11 -24.92 16.48
CA LYS A 66 -30.33 -23.82 17.45
C LYS A 66 -30.19 -22.41 16.86
N LEU A 67 -29.57 -22.29 15.68
CA LEU A 67 -29.27 -21.03 15.00
C LEU A 67 -29.41 -21.21 13.50
N VAL A 68 -30.21 -20.37 12.86
CA VAL A 68 -30.34 -20.31 11.40
C VAL A 68 -29.96 -18.91 10.93
N ILE A 69 -29.15 -18.83 9.86
CA ILE A 69 -28.72 -17.57 9.27
C ILE A 69 -29.33 -17.44 7.87
N LYS A 70 -30.06 -16.35 7.63
CA LYS A 70 -30.63 -16.01 6.31
C LYS A 70 -30.44 -14.52 6.03
N ASP A 71 -29.84 -14.18 4.90
CA ASP A 71 -29.60 -12.79 4.45
C ASP A 71 -28.94 -11.89 5.52
N LYS A 72 -27.92 -12.42 6.21
CA LYS A 72 -27.18 -11.80 7.33
C LYS A 72 -28.00 -11.58 8.62
N ILE A 73 -29.18 -12.18 8.71
CA ILE A 73 -30.02 -12.16 9.90
C ILE A 73 -29.92 -13.51 10.60
N HIS A 74 -29.66 -13.44 11.89
CA HIS A 74 -29.52 -14.58 12.79
C HIS A 74 -30.84 -14.79 13.50
N TYR A 75 -31.38 -16.00 13.37
CA TYR A 75 -32.54 -16.48 14.07
C TYR A 75 -32.05 -17.50 15.09
N GLN A 76 -32.13 -17.17 16.37
CA GLN A 76 -31.67 -18.03 17.45
C GLN A 76 -32.86 -18.45 18.31
N ASN A 77 -32.98 -19.76 18.53
CA ASN A 77 -34.00 -20.30 19.42
C ASN A 77 -33.60 -20.03 20.88
N GLN A 78 -34.41 -19.28 21.62
CA GLN A 78 -34.12 -18.88 23.01
C GLN A 78 -34.82 -19.79 24.03
N ASP A 79 -36.09 -20.14 23.78
CA ASP A 79 -36.96 -21.01 24.58
C ASP A 79 -38.01 -21.67 23.65
N THR A 80 -38.77 -22.67 24.13
CA THR A 80 -39.66 -23.56 23.34
C THR A 80 -40.59 -22.87 22.33
N ASP A 81 -40.92 -21.58 22.54
CA ASP A 81 -41.82 -20.79 21.68
C ASP A 81 -41.27 -19.44 21.23
N LYS A 82 -40.03 -19.04 21.55
CA LYS A 82 -39.50 -17.69 21.23
C LYS A 82 -38.19 -17.74 20.44
N VAL A 83 -38.19 -16.98 19.35
CA VAL A 83 -37.03 -16.81 18.46
C VAL A 83 -36.50 -15.39 18.60
N ARG A 84 -35.22 -15.28 18.98
CA ARG A 84 -34.48 -14.02 18.97
C ARG A 84 -33.94 -13.78 17.57
N ILE A 85 -34.29 -12.63 16.99
CA ILE A 85 -33.85 -12.19 15.67
C ILE A 85 -32.88 -11.03 15.87
N TYR A 86 -31.66 -11.20 15.37
CA TYR A 86 -30.62 -10.18 15.45
C TYR A 86 -29.75 -10.19 14.21
N ARG A 87 -28.98 -9.12 14.01
CA ARG A 87 -27.91 -9.06 13.01
C ARG A 87 -26.59 -8.80 13.70
N VAL A 88 -25.51 -9.32 13.13
CA VAL A 88 -24.15 -8.99 13.58
C VAL A 88 -23.64 -7.85 12.71
N GLN A 89 -23.11 -6.82 13.35
CA GLN A 89 -22.52 -5.70 12.67
C GLN A 89 -21.14 -6.09 12.13
N GLU A 90 -20.95 -6.03 10.81
CA GLU A 90 -19.68 -6.44 10.18
C GLU A 90 -18.56 -5.40 10.35
N ALA A 91 -18.92 -4.12 10.43
CA ALA A 91 -17.99 -3.00 10.52
C ALA A 91 -18.47 -1.96 11.53
N SER A 92 -17.52 -1.34 12.22
CA SER A 92 -17.79 -0.22 13.13
C SER A 92 -18.38 0.98 12.38
N GLY A 93 -19.22 1.75 13.06
CA GLY A 93 -19.72 3.04 12.60
C GLY A 93 -18.62 4.10 12.57
N VAL A 94 -18.95 5.27 12.03
CA VAL A 94 -17.98 6.33 11.70
C VAL A 94 -17.11 6.75 12.90
N ILE A 95 -17.65 6.77 14.12
CA ILE A 95 -16.89 7.15 15.33
C ILE A 95 -15.86 6.08 15.68
N GLY A 96 -16.26 4.81 15.69
CA GLY A 96 -15.35 3.70 15.98
C GLY A 96 -14.25 3.58 14.91
N THR A 97 -14.62 3.74 13.64
CA THR A 97 -13.68 3.68 12.52
C THR A 97 -12.69 4.84 12.52
N ALA A 98 -13.11 6.05 12.92
CA ALA A 98 -12.21 7.17 13.12
C ALA A 98 -11.17 6.89 14.22
N GLN A 99 -11.58 6.24 15.32
CA GLN A 99 -10.64 5.80 16.36
C GLN A 99 -9.66 4.73 15.84
N THR A 100 -10.15 3.74 15.10
CA THR A 100 -9.30 2.71 14.48
C THR A 100 -8.23 3.32 13.57
N ALA A 101 -8.56 4.37 12.81
CA ALA A 101 -7.58 5.08 11.97
C ALA A 101 -6.41 5.68 12.78
N VAL A 102 -6.72 6.24 13.96
CA VAL A 102 -5.71 6.78 14.89
C VAL A 102 -4.87 5.67 15.50
N GLU A 103 -5.50 4.58 15.96
CA GLU A 103 -4.81 3.42 16.54
C GLU A 103 -3.83 2.78 15.56
N ILE A 104 -4.23 2.62 14.29
CA ILE A 104 -3.34 2.17 13.22
C ILE A 104 -2.14 3.12 13.11
N SER A 105 -2.38 4.43 13.06
CA SER A 105 -1.32 5.44 12.92
C SER A 105 -0.33 5.43 14.09
N LEU A 106 -0.83 5.22 15.32
CA LEU A 106 0.02 5.09 16.51
C LEU A 106 0.88 3.81 16.44
N GLY A 107 0.30 2.69 16.02
CA GLY A 107 1.03 1.43 15.83
C GLY A 107 2.16 1.51 14.79
N LEU A 108 2.04 2.42 13.82
CA LEU A 108 3.06 2.66 12.79
C LEU A 108 4.27 3.46 13.27
N ILE A 109 4.16 4.22 14.36
CA ILE A 109 5.20 5.20 14.78
C ILE A 109 6.56 4.54 14.96
N GLY A 110 6.65 3.47 15.77
CA GLY A 110 7.93 2.86 16.11
C GLY A 110 8.69 2.37 14.88
N ILE A 111 8.01 1.63 14.01
CA ILE A 111 8.61 1.07 12.81
C ILE A 111 8.91 2.12 11.74
N MET A 112 8.06 3.14 11.56
CA MET A 112 8.35 4.25 10.64
C MET A 112 9.55 5.07 11.10
N THR A 113 9.68 5.35 12.41
CA THR A 113 10.83 6.07 12.95
C THR A 113 12.14 5.31 12.71
N LEU A 114 12.12 3.98 12.87
CA LEU A 114 13.28 3.12 12.62
C LEU A 114 13.73 3.19 11.17
N PHE A 115 12.83 2.89 10.22
CA PHE A 115 13.20 2.84 8.80
C PHE A 115 13.56 4.22 8.25
N MET A 116 12.81 5.28 8.59
CA MET A 116 13.14 6.63 8.14
C MET A 116 14.47 7.13 8.74
N GLY A 117 14.81 6.72 9.97
CA GLY A 117 16.12 6.98 10.55
C GLY A 117 17.26 6.39 9.72
N PHE A 118 17.16 5.11 9.33
CA PHE A 118 18.14 4.48 8.44
C PHE A 118 18.17 5.12 7.04
N MET A 119 17.01 5.44 6.46
CA MET A 119 16.98 6.05 5.13
C MET A 119 17.59 7.45 5.12
N ASN A 120 17.46 8.23 6.20
CA ASN A 120 18.15 9.53 6.32
C ASN A 120 19.68 9.37 6.50
N ILE A 121 20.15 8.31 7.17
CA ILE A 121 21.59 7.96 7.16
C ILE A 121 22.04 7.69 5.73
N ALA A 122 21.28 6.88 4.98
CA ALA A 122 21.60 6.55 3.59
C ALA A 122 21.63 7.80 2.71
N GLU A 123 20.66 8.71 2.87
CA GLU A 123 20.60 9.99 2.17
C GLU A 123 21.83 10.85 2.47
N ARG A 124 22.15 11.08 3.76
CA ARG A 124 23.31 11.88 4.18
C ARG A 124 24.65 11.26 3.76
N ALA A 125 24.72 9.94 3.66
CA ALA A 125 25.89 9.24 3.12
C ALA A 125 26.01 9.37 1.59
N GLY A 126 25.06 10.04 0.92
CA GLY A 126 25.04 10.23 -0.53
C GLY A 126 24.48 9.02 -1.28
N GLY A 127 23.65 8.19 -0.62
CA GLY A 127 23.02 7.00 -1.21
C GLY A 127 22.16 7.33 -2.43
N ILE A 128 21.39 8.42 -2.39
CA ILE A 128 20.59 8.90 -3.53
C ILE A 128 21.51 9.20 -4.72
N ASN A 129 22.63 9.90 -4.49
CA ASN A 129 23.57 10.27 -5.56
C ASN A 129 24.31 9.05 -6.12
N LEU A 130 24.66 8.09 -5.26
CA LEU A 130 25.26 6.82 -5.68
C LEU A 130 24.30 6.05 -6.58
N LEU A 131 23.06 5.87 -6.13
CA LEU A 131 22.02 5.16 -6.88
C LEU A 131 21.69 5.87 -8.20
N SER A 132 21.64 7.19 -8.19
CA SER A 132 21.49 8.01 -9.39
C SER A 132 22.62 7.72 -10.39
N ARG A 133 23.87 7.58 -9.97
CA ARG A 133 24.99 7.27 -10.89
C ARG A 133 24.87 5.87 -11.46
N ILE A 134 24.40 4.91 -10.67
CA ILE A 134 24.17 3.53 -11.11
C ILE A 134 23.05 3.48 -12.14
N ILE A 135 21.95 4.21 -11.93
CA ILE A 135 20.77 4.16 -12.80
C ILE A 135 20.92 5.05 -14.05
N GLN A 136 21.81 6.05 -14.03
CA GLN A 136 21.95 7.05 -15.11
C GLN A 136 22.14 6.43 -16.51
N PRO A 137 23.02 5.41 -16.72
CA PRO A 137 23.22 4.82 -18.03
C PRO A 137 21.93 4.21 -18.58
N PHE A 138 21.15 3.58 -17.72
CA PHE A 138 19.85 2.98 -18.06
C PHE A 138 18.84 4.06 -18.48
N PHE A 139 18.62 5.09 -17.64
CA PHE A 139 17.68 6.17 -17.94
C PHE A 139 18.05 6.95 -19.20
N SER A 140 19.35 7.19 -19.44
CA SER A 140 19.80 7.92 -20.65
C SER A 140 19.41 7.24 -21.96
N LYS A 141 19.17 5.91 -21.93
CA LYS A 141 18.75 5.12 -23.08
C LYS A 141 17.24 4.88 -23.11
N LEU A 142 16.59 4.87 -21.94
CA LEU A 142 15.14 4.73 -21.83
C LEU A 142 14.40 6.04 -22.17
N PHE A 143 15.04 7.20 -22.01
CA PHE A 143 14.47 8.51 -22.30
C PHE A 143 15.21 9.21 -23.46
N PRO A 144 15.10 8.71 -24.70
CA PRO A 144 15.89 9.20 -25.84
C PRO A 144 15.55 10.64 -26.26
N GLU A 145 14.33 11.11 -25.96
CA GLU A 145 13.84 12.45 -26.35
C GLU A 145 14.31 13.56 -25.40
N VAL A 146 14.85 13.22 -24.23
CA VAL A 146 15.35 14.22 -23.28
C VAL A 146 16.79 14.60 -23.68
N PRO A 147 17.11 15.90 -23.88
CA PRO A 147 18.45 16.31 -24.26
C PRO A 147 19.50 15.95 -23.20
N LYS A 148 20.69 15.55 -23.65
CA LYS A 148 21.81 15.27 -22.74
C LYS A 148 22.17 16.52 -21.94
N GLY A 149 22.32 16.37 -20.62
CA GLY A 149 22.64 17.48 -19.71
C GLY A 149 21.44 18.36 -19.34
N HIS A 150 20.24 18.08 -19.86
CA HIS A 150 19.04 18.80 -19.44
C HIS A 150 18.70 18.51 -17.97
N PRO A 151 18.26 19.51 -17.17
CA PRO A 151 17.95 19.34 -15.76
C PRO A 151 16.93 18.23 -15.46
N SER A 152 16.02 17.92 -16.40
CA SER A 152 15.03 16.84 -16.23
C SER A 152 15.68 15.51 -15.88
N PHE A 153 16.82 15.17 -16.48
CA PHE A 153 17.51 13.93 -16.13
C PHE A 153 17.90 13.89 -14.66
N GLY A 154 18.55 14.94 -14.15
CA GLY A 154 18.93 15.00 -12.74
C GLY A 154 17.72 14.87 -11.81
N LEU A 155 16.63 15.58 -12.11
CA LEU A 155 15.41 15.56 -11.30
C LEU A 155 14.71 14.19 -11.32
N MET A 156 14.58 13.58 -12.50
CA MET A 156 14.01 12.23 -12.63
C MET A 156 14.85 11.19 -11.90
N MET A 157 16.17 11.29 -12.01
CA MET A 157 17.11 10.38 -11.37
C MET A 157 17.06 10.48 -9.84
N LEU A 158 17.01 11.71 -9.30
CA LEU A 158 16.83 11.96 -7.88
C LEU A 158 15.48 11.43 -7.39
N ASN A 159 14.40 11.68 -8.13
CA ASN A 159 13.07 11.20 -7.80
C ASN A 159 12.99 9.66 -7.76
N PHE A 160 13.46 9.00 -8.81
CA PHE A 160 13.45 7.53 -8.89
C PHE A 160 14.35 6.90 -7.82
N SER A 161 15.52 7.50 -7.56
CA SER A 161 16.44 7.02 -6.52
C SER A 161 15.87 7.20 -5.11
N ALA A 162 15.22 8.34 -4.84
CA ALA A 162 14.55 8.59 -3.56
C ALA A 162 13.39 7.62 -3.35
N ASN A 163 12.54 7.38 -4.36
CA ASN A 163 11.44 6.42 -4.25
C ASN A 163 11.93 4.98 -4.07
N LEU A 164 13.00 4.57 -4.77
CA LEU A 164 13.57 3.23 -4.59
C LEU A 164 14.07 3.02 -3.15
N LEU A 165 14.62 4.06 -2.51
CA LEU A 165 15.05 4.03 -1.10
C LEU A 165 13.87 4.22 -0.11
N GLY A 166 12.64 4.42 -0.57
CA GLY A 166 11.49 4.68 0.30
C GLY A 166 11.50 6.07 0.95
N LEU A 167 12.27 7.02 0.40
CA LEU A 167 12.30 8.43 0.82
C LEU A 167 11.21 9.22 0.09
N ASP A 168 9.95 8.82 0.27
CA ASP A 168 8.83 9.33 -0.54
C ASP A 168 8.62 10.85 -0.38
N ASN A 169 8.85 11.39 0.82
CA ASN A 169 8.78 12.82 1.08
C ASN A 169 9.82 13.63 0.29
N ALA A 170 10.99 13.05 0.01
CA ALA A 170 11.98 13.62 -0.90
C ALA A 170 11.64 13.32 -2.36
N ALA A 171 11.06 12.14 -2.64
CA ALA A 171 10.70 11.73 -3.99
C ALA A 171 9.66 12.67 -4.60
N THR A 172 8.50 12.87 -3.98
CA THR A 172 7.40 13.67 -4.55
C THR A 172 7.82 15.06 -5.07
N PRO A 173 8.54 15.91 -4.32
CA PRO A 173 8.96 17.22 -4.82
C PRO A 173 9.94 17.13 -5.99
N PHE A 174 10.82 16.12 -6.04
CA PHE A 174 11.65 15.88 -7.22
C PHE A 174 10.82 15.40 -8.41
N GLY A 175 9.79 14.58 -8.19
CA GLY A 175 8.88 14.10 -9.23
C GLY A 175 8.08 15.23 -9.86
N LEU A 176 7.53 16.14 -9.05
CA LEU A 176 6.83 17.33 -9.55
C LEU A 176 7.78 18.23 -10.35
N LYS A 177 8.96 18.54 -9.81
CA LYS A 177 9.99 19.32 -10.54
C LYS A 177 10.43 18.63 -11.83
N ALA A 178 10.55 17.30 -11.82
CA ALA A 178 10.87 16.52 -13.01
C ALA A 178 9.76 16.64 -14.05
N MET A 179 8.49 16.54 -13.66
CA MET A 179 7.35 16.75 -14.56
C MET A 179 7.29 18.16 -15.12
N ASP A 180 7.51 19.20 -14.29
CA ASP A 180 7.57 20.59 -14.74
C ASP A 180 8.72 20.82 -15.71
N SER A 181 9.88 20.23 -15.43
CA SER A 181 11.06 20.29 -16.30
C SER A 181 10.87 19.52 -17.61
N LEU A 182 10.19 18.37 -17.59
CA LEU A 182 9.81 17.67 -18.82
C LEU A 182 8.75 18.46 -19.60
N GLN A 183 7.85 19.15 -18.89
CA GLN A 183 6.83 20.00 -19.49
C GLN A 183 7.46 21.21 -20.19
N SER A 184 8.61 21.73 -19.76
CA SER A 184 9.29 22.81 -20.49
C SER A 184 9.77 22.36 -21.88
N LEU A 185 10.11 21.08 -22.05
CA LEU A 185 10.48 20.48 -23.33
C LEU A 185 9.26 20.14 -24.22
N ASN A 186 8.06 20.17 -23.65
CA ASN A 186 6.84 19.77 -24.35
C ASN A 186 6.39 20.84 -25.37
N PRO A 187 6.31 20.53 -26.68
CA PRO A 187 5.78 21.45 -27.69
C PRO A 187 4.28 21.72 -27.54
N ASP A 188 3.50 20.77 -27.00
CA ASP A 188 2.05 20.85 -26.83
C ASP A 188 1.68 20.65 -25.35
N LYS A 189 1.40 21.75 -24.64
CA LYS A 189 1.22 21.72 -23.18
C LYS A 189 0.00 20.92 -22.72
N GLU A 190 -0.98 20.71 -23.59
CA GLU A 190 -2.21 19.97 -23.27
C GLU A 190 -2.05 18.45 -23.46
N LYS A 191 -0.95 18.00 -24.07
CA LYS A 191 -0.69 16.59 -24.36
C LYS A 191 0.61 16.11 -23.72
N ALA A 192 0.55 15.04 -22.94
CA ALA A 192 1.73 14.46 -22.33
C ALA A 192 2.74 13.94 -23.38
N THR A 193 4.02 14.22 -23.19
CA THR A 193 5.12 13.71 -24.02
C THR A 193 5.44 12.24 -23.71
N ASN A 194 6.19 11.58 -24.60
CA ASN A 194 6.62 10.20 -24.36
C ASN A 194 7.46 10.08 -23.08
N ALA A 195 8.33 11.05 -22.81
CA ALA A 195 9.12 11.09 -21.58
C ALA A 195 8.24 11.22 -20.33
N GLN A 196 7.21 12.07 -20.35
CA GLN A 196 6.26 12.19 -19.22
C GLN A 196 5.47 10.89 -19.02
N ILE A 197 5.00 10.27 -20.09
CA ILE A 197 4.25 8.99 -20.03
C ILE A 197 5.12 7.88 -19.46
N MET A 198 6.34 7.70 -19.99
CA MET A 198 7.27 6.66 -19.51
C MET A 198 7.60 6.88 -18.03
N PHE A 199 7.94 8.12 -17.66
CA PHE A 199 8.27 8.46 -16.27
C PHE A 199 7.10 8.17 -15.32
N LEU A 200 5.87 8.57 -15.70
CA LEU A 200 4.68 8.28 -14.90
C LEU A 200 4.39 6.79 -14.79
N CYS A 201 4.55 6.02 -15.88
CA CYS A 201 4.32 4.58 -15.87
C CYS A 201 5.31 3.82 -14.98
N LEU A 202 6.59 4.22 -14.97
CA LEU A 202 7.60 3.64 -14.08
C LEU A 202 7.35 4.00 -12.60
N HIS A 203 6.80 5.18 -12.33
CA HIS A 203 6.39 5.54 -10.97
C HIS A 203 5.14 4.77 -10.52
N ALA A 204 4.16 4.60 -11.43
CA ALA A 204 2.93 3.87 -11.13
C ALA A 204 3.17 2.39 -10.85
N SER A 205 4.24 1.78 -11.39
CA SER A 205 4.62 0.40 -11.09
C SER A 205 5.25 0.21 -9.70
N GLY A 206 5.62 1.30 -9.02
CA GLY A 206 5.91 1.31 -7.58
C GLY A 206 7.10 0.44 -7.15
N LEU A 207 8.16 0.36 -7.96
CA LEU A 207 9.35 -0.40 -7.58
C LEU A 207 10.06 0.25 -6.39
N THR A 208 9.88 -0.31 -5.22
CA THR A 208 10.55 0.10 -3.98
C THR A 208 11.51 -1.00 -3.51
N LEU A 209 12.70 -0.63 -3.01
CA LEU A 209 13.66 -1.60 -2.50
C LEU A 209 13.19 -2.27 -1.22
N ILE A 210 12.56 -1.49 -0.32
CA ILE A 210 11.99 -1.99 0.93
C ILE A 210 10.55 -1.45 1.05
N PRO A 211 9.54 -2.32 1.17
CA PRO A 211 8.14 -1.90 1.33
C PRO A 211 7.86 -1.50 2.80
N VAL A 212 8.58 -0.48 3.28
CA VAL A 212 8.58 -0.04 4.70
C VAL A 212 7.17 0.18 5.23
N SER A 213 6.35 0.92 4.49
CA SER A 213 4.98 1.28 4.90
C SER A 213 4.08 0.05 5.04
N ILE A 214 4.25 -0.97 4.20
CA ILE A 214 3.44 -2.20 4.24
C ILE A 214 3.91 -3.10 5.38
N ILE A 215 5.22 -3.25 5.57
CA ILE A 215 5.79 -3.97 6.72
C ILE A 215 5.30 -3.30 8.02
N ALA A 216 5.31 -1.97 8.06
CA ALA A 216 4.83 -1.19 9.18
C ALA A 216 3.34 -1.48 9.47
N THR A 217 2.50 -1.42 8.44
CA THR A 217 1.06 -1.70 8.55
C THR A 217 0.79 -3.14 9.00
N ARG A 218 1.56 -4.12 8.50
CA ARG A 218 1.46 -5.51 8.97
C ARG A 218 1.83 -5.63 10.43
N SER A 219 2.88 -4.94 10.86
CA SER A 219 3.30 -4.91 12.27
C SER A 219 2.23 -4.27 13.17
N SER A 220 1.61 -3.16 12.75
CA SER A 220 0.55 -2.50 13.53
C SER A 220 -0.72 -3.34 13.65
N LEU A 221 -0.95 -4.26 12.70
CA LEU A 221 -2.04 -5.22 12.71
C LEU A 221 -1.64 -6.58 13.33
N ASN A 222 -0.56 -6.62 14.13
CA ASN A 222 -0.07 -7.80 14.85
C ASN A 222 0.24 -9.01 13.96
N SER A 223 0.73 -8.80 12.74
CA SER A 223 1.23 -9.88 11.89
C SER A 223 2.40 -10.60 12.57
N ALA A 224 2.35 -11.94 12.60
CA ALA A 224 3.40 -12.77 13.21
C ALA A 224 4.77 -12.58 12.53
N THR A 225 4.77 -12.35 11.22
CA THR A 225 5.98 -12.10 10.41
C THR A 225 5.76 -10.93 9.45
N PRO A 226 5.87 -9.67 9.90
CA PRO A 226 5.55 -8.51 9.06
C PRO A 226 6.42 -8.39 7.79
N THR A 227 7.60 -8.98 7.77
CA THR A 227 8.61 -8.91 6.70
C THR A 227 8.49 -9.99 5.63
N ASP A 228 7.65 -11.01 5.83
CA ASP A 228 7.48 -12.14 4.89
C ASP A 228 6.99 -11.71 3.49
N ILE A 229 6.33 -10.56 3.41
CA ILE A 229 5.87 -9.94 2.15
C ILE A 229 7.00 -9.34 1.31
N PHE A 230 8.19 -9.13 1.87
CA PHE A 230 9.28 -8.43 1.19
C PHE A 230 9.57 -9.07 -0.17
N LEU A 231 9.75 -10.39 -0.19
CA LEU A 231 10.14 -11.12 -1.37
C LEU A 231 9.02 -11.18 -2.43
N PRO A 232 7.77 -11.58 -2.09
CA PRO A 232 6.65 -11.50 -3.04
C PRO A 232 6.41 -10.11 -3.61
N THR A 233 6.48 -9.05 -2.79
CA THR A 233 6.25 -7.67 -3.25
C THR A 233 7.37 -7.16 -4.15
N MET A 234 8.63 -7.49 -3.86
CA MET A 234 9.76 -7.18 -4.74
C MET A 234 9.60 -7.85 -6.11
N ILE A 235 9.21 -9.14 -6.13
CA ILE A 235 8.95 -9.86 -7.39
C ILE A 235 7.77 -9.23 -8.15
N ALA A 236 6.66 -8.96 -7.46
CA ALA A 236 5.46 -8.41 -8.08
C ALA A 236 5.70 -7.01 -8.67
N THR A 237 6.34 -6.11 -7.91
CA THR A 237 6.65 -4.74 -8.37
C THR A 237 7.71 -4.74 -9.47
N PHE A 238 8.66 -5.67 -9.45
CA PHE A 238 9.59 -5.88 -10.56
C PHE A 238 8.85 -6.30 -11.84
N CYS A 239 7.97 -7.30 -11.76
CA CYS A 239 7.15 -7.73 -12.89
C CYS A 239 6.25 -6.60 -13.42
N ALA A 240 5.63 -5.81 -12.53
CA ALA A 240 4.82 -4.66 -12.91
C ALA A 240 5.65 -3.58 -13.63
N THR A 241 6.86 -3.32 -13.15
CA THR A 241 7.79 -2.34 -13.75
C THR A 241 8.27 -2.81 -15.11
N MET A 242 8.60 -4.10 -15.25
CA MET A 242 8.95 -4.70 -16.53
C MET A 242 7.80 -4.62 -17.54
N ALA A 243 6.57 -4.97 -17.12
CA ALA A 243 5.40 -4.88 -17.97
C ALA A 243 5.13 -3.43 -18.43
N ALA A 244 5.13 -2.48 -17.50
CA ALA A 244 4.94 -1.06 -17.80
C ALA A 244 5.99 -0.56 -18.80
N MET A 245 7.27 -0.83 -18.52
CA MET A 245 8.37 -0.42 -19.37
C MET A 245 8.30 -1.04 -20.76
N ILE A 246 8.03 -2.35 -20.87
CA ILE A 246 7.93 -3.05 -22.15
C ILE A 246 6.77 -2.50 -22.98
N ILE A 247 5.58 -2.40 -22.38
CA ILE A 247 4.37 -1.92 -23.09
C ILE A 247 4.59 -0.50 -23.62
N VAL A 248 5.09 0.39 -22.77
CA VAL A 248 5.34 1.79 -23.15
C VAL A 248 6.46 1.86 -24.19
N SER A 249 7.54 1.10 -24.03
CA SER A 249 8.66 1.08 -24.99
C SER A 249 8.24 0.59 -26.37
N ILE A 250 7.37 -0.42 -26.46
CA ILE A 250 6.81 -0.90 -27.73
C ILE A 250 6.00 0.22 -28.40
N ARG A 251 5.15 0.92 -27.64
CA ARG A 251 4.33 2.02 -28.18
C ARG A 251 5.15 3.23 -28.60
N GLN A 252 6.20 3.55 -27.84
CA GLN A 252 7.11 4.67 -28.11
C GLN A 252 8.26 4.29 -29.06
N LYS A 253 8.32 3.03 -29.52
CA LYS A 253 9.38 2.48 -30.38
C LYS A 253 10.80 2.63 -29.80
N ILE A 254 10.93 2.51 -28.48
CA ILE A 254 12.22 2.50 -27.79
C ILE A 254 12.89 1.14 -28.00
N ASN A 255 14.16 1.14 -28.41
CA ASN A 255 14.93 -0.08 -28.64
C ASN A 255 15.44 -0.68 -27.32
N LEU A 256 14.65 -1.54 -26.69
CA LEU A 256 15.04 -2.27 -25.47
C LEU A 256 16.21 -3.25 -25.67
N PHE A 257 16.53 -3.62 -26.92
CA PHE A 257 17.68 -4.48 -27.24
C PHE A 257 19.01 -3.72 -27.25
N HIS A 258 19.02 -2.42 -26.93
CA HIS A 258 20.26 -1.69 -26.75
C HIS A 258 21.12 -2.37 -25.66
N PRO A 259 22.43 -2.62 -25.88
CA PRO A 259 23.26 -3.43 -24.96
C PRO A 259 23.21 -2.98 -23.49
N VAL A 260 23.18 -1.67 -23.25
CA VAL A 260 23.03 -1.10 -21.90
C VAL A 260 21.67 -1.46 -21.29
N LEU A 261 20.56 -1.36 -22.03
CA LEU A 261 19.25 -1.70 -21.51
C LEU A 261 19.15 -3.21 -21.24
N LEU A 262 19.66 -4.05 -22.16
CA LEU A 262 19.73 -5.50 -21.98
C LEU A 262 20.60 -5.91 -20.80
N ALA A 263 21.73 -5.24 -20.55
CA ALA A 263 22.60 -5.55 -19.42
C ALA A 263 21.87 -5.32 -18.08
N TYR A 264 21.15 -4.20 -17.95
CA TYR A 264 20.41 -3.87 -16.72
C TYR A 264 19.16 -4.74 -16.57
N ILE A 265 18.31 -4.77 -17.61
CA ILE A 265 17.06 -5.55 -17.60
C ILE A 265 17.38 -7.03 -17.45
N GLY A 266 18.29 -7.55 -18.27
CA GLY A 266 18.70 -8.95 -18.25
C GLY A 266 19.41 -9.32 -16.95
N GLY A 267 20.30 -8.48 -16.43
CA GLY A 267 20.99 -8.71 -15.16
C GLY A 267 20.02 -8.81 -13.98
N ILE A 268 19.12 -7.83 -13.82
CA ILE A 268 18.14 -7.85 -12.73
C ILE A 268 17.13 -8.99 -12.94
N SER A 269 16.66 -9.22 -14.18
CA SER A 269 15.73 -10.32 -14.49
C SER A 269 16.36 -11.68 -14.23
N ALA A 270 17.66 -11.86 -14.47
CA ALA A 270 18.36 -13.10 -14.17
C ALA A 270 18.45 -13.36 -12.66
N ILE A 271 18.74 -12.31 -11.87
CA ILE A 271 18.78 -12.42 -10.40
C ILE A 271 17.40 -12.78 -9.85
N VAL A 272 16.37 -12.04 -10.26
CA VAL A 272 14.98 -12.29 -9.81
C VAL A 272 14.49 -13.65 -10.30
N GLY A 273 14.78 -14.02 -11.55
CA GLY A 273 14.40 -15.30 -12.13
C GLY A 273 15.09 -16.49 -11.45
N ALA A 274 16.39 -16.40 -11.16
CA ALA A 274 17.12 -17.43 -10.43
C ALA A 274 16.58 -17.60 -9.01
N MET A 275 16.26 -16.49 -8.35
CA MET A 275 15.65 -16.49 -7.03
C MET A 275 14.25 -17.13 -7.06
N VAL A 276 13.37 -16.74 -7.98
CA VAL A 276 12.04 -17.35 -8.15
C VAL A 276 12.15 -18.85 -8.44
N PHE A 277 13.05 -19.22 -9.35
CA PHE A 277 13.31 -20.62 -9.69
C PHE A 277 13.75 -21.45 -8.47
N PHE A 278 14.59 -20.87 -7.61
CA PHE A 278 14.98 -21.51 -6.35
C PHE A 278 13.78 -21.66 -5.39
N LEU A 279 12.97 -20.62 -5.21
CA LEU A 279 11.82 -20.65 -4.30
C LEU A 279 10.74 -21.65 -4.72
N VAL A 280 10.47 -21.77 -6.03
CA VAL A 280 9.43 -22.67 -6.56
C VAL A 280 9.78 -24.16 -6.37
N LYS A 281 11.06 -24.49 -6.11
CA LYS A 281 11.49 -25.86 -5.82
C LYS A 281 11.31 -26.28 -4.37
N LEU A 282 11.05 -25.34 -3.47
CA LEU A 282 10.92 -25.61 -2.04
C LEU A 282 9.50 -26.09 -1.72
N ASN A 283 9.39 -26.96 -0.71
CA ASN A 283 8.08 -27.30 -0.14
C ASN A 283 7.54 -26.12 0.72
N LYS A 284 6.31 -26.21 1.23
CA LYS A 284 5.67 -25.10 1.97
C LYS A 284 6.43 -24.69 3.24
N GLU A 285 6.96 -25.65 3.99
CA GLU A 285 7.66 -25.40 5.25
C GLU A 285 9.05 -24.80 5.01
N GLU A 286 9.77 -25.35 4.04
CA GLU A 286 11.05 -24.83 3.56
C GLU A 286 10.90 -23.42 2.99
N LEU A 287 9.86 -23.17 2.19
CA LEU A 287 9.59 -21.87 1.60
C LEU A 287 9.35 -20.81 2.69
N ASP A 288 8.59 -21.13 3.73
CA ASP A 288 8.36 -20.22 4.86
C ASP A 288 9.67 -19.90 5.61
N GLY A 289 10.45 -20.92 5.95
CA GLY A 289 11.74 -20.75 6.62
C GLY A 289 12.76 -19.96 5.80
N VAL A 290 12.92 -20.30 4.53
CA VAL A 290 13.85 -19.64 3.59
C VAL A 290 13.39 -18.21 3.30
N SER A 291 12.09 -17.97 3.08
CA SER A 291 11.58 -16.62 2.82
C SER A 291 11.81 -15.70 4.00
N LYS A 292 11.63 -16.18 5.24
CA LYS A 292 11.95 -15.42 6.47
C LYS A 292 13.43 -15.12 6.59
N LEU A 293 14.28 -16.13 6.35
CA LEU A 293 15.74 -15.96 6.40
C LEU A 293 16.22 -14.92 5.38
N ILE A 294 15.79 -15.05 4.12
CA ILE A 294 16.17 -14.13 3.04
C ILE A 294 15.63 -12.73 3.31
N SER A 295 14.34 -12.60 3.67
CA SER A 295 13.72 -11.28 3.87
C SER A 295 14.35 -10.54 5.06
N ASN A 296 14.50 -11.21 6.21
CA ASN A 296 15.10 -10.59 7.40
C ASN A 296 16.61 -10.37 7.21
N GLY A 297 17.31 -11.34 6.61
CA GLY A 297 18.73 -11.24 6.33
C GLY A 297 19.06 -10.09 5.38
N LEU A 298 18.25 -9.89 4.34
CA LEU A 298 18.43 -8.79 3.40
C LEU A 298 18.15 -7.43 4.04
N ILE A 299 17.11 -7.31 4.88
CA ILE A 299 16.84 -6.07 5.63
C ILE A 299 18.03 -5.73 6.55
N LEU A 300 18.52 -6.69 7.31
CA LEU A 300 19.69 -6.49 8.19
C LEU A 300 20.95 -6.14 7.40
N LEU A 301 21.17 -6.79 6.25
CA LEU A 301 22.27 -6.45 5.35
C LEU A 301 22.16 -5.01 4.84
N ILE A 302 20.96 -4.56 4.45
CA ILE A 302 20.75 -3.17 3.99
C ILE A 302 21.06 -2.19 5.13
N PHE A 303 20.56 -2.43 6.34
CA PHE A 303 20.89 -1.59 7.50
C PHE A 303 22.39 -1.54 7.78
N LEU A 304 23.06 -2.69 7.73
CA LEU A 304 24.51 -2.76 7.89
C LEU A 304 25.23 -1.93 6.81
N LEU A 305 24.85 -2.09 5.54
CA LEU A 305 25.44 -1.33 4.43
C LEU A 305 25.21 0.18 4.56
N ILE A 306 24.03 0.60 5.02
CA ILE A 306 23.71 2.01 5.29
C ILE A 306 24.64 2.56 6.39
N VAL A 307 24.79 1.83 7.50
CA VAL A 307 25.66 2.24 8.61
C VAL A 307 27.13 2.28 8.17
N LEU A 308 27.60 1.25 7.46
CA LEU A 308 28.96 1.22 6.91
C LEU A 308 29.20 2.37 5.93
N GLY A 309 28.21 2.69 5.09
CA GLY A 309 28.25 3.86 4.21
C GLY A 309 28.35 5.16 5.00
N GLY A 310 27.60 5.28 6.09
CA GLY A 310 27.67 6.42 7.01
C GLY A 310 29.05 6.57 7.67
N VAL A 311 29.62 5.47 8.17
CA VAL A 311 30.98 5.43 8.75
C VAL A 311 32.01 5.84 7.70
N TYR A 312 31.95 5.25 6.50
CA TYR A 312 32.88 5.54 5.40
C TYR A 312 32.84 7.02 4.99
N LYS A 313 31.64 7.62 4.97
CA LYS A 313 31.45 9.05 4.66
C LYS A 313 31.67 9.97 5.85
N LYS A 314 31.98 9.43 7.03
CA LYS A 314 32.25 10.17 8.27
C LYS A 314 31.09 11.11 8.66
N ILE A 315 29.84 10.69 8.44
CA ILE A 315 28.67 11.45 8.89
C ILE A 315 28.34 11.12 10.35
N ASN A 316 27.71 12.04 11.08
CA ASN A 316 27.16 11.73 12.40
C ASN A 316 25.92 10.85 12.24
N ILE A 317 26.10 9.54 12.43
CA ILE A 317 25.08 8.51 12.21
C ILE A 317 23.91 8.67 13.17
N PHE A 318 24.17 9.01 14.44
CA PHE A 318 23.11 9.16 15.43
C PHE A 318 22.22 10.37 15.11
N ASP A 319 22.82 11.54 14.83
CA ASP A 319 22.06 12.73 14.46
C ASP A 319 21.26 12.51 13.16
N ALA A 320 21.88 11.87 12.17
CA ALA A 320 21.21 11.46 10.94
C ALA A 320 20.01 10.55 11.22
N PHE A 321 20.19 9.53 12.06
CA PHE A 321 19.11 8.64 12.46
C PHE A 321 17.97 9.40 13.14
N ILE A 322 18.28 10.26 14.12
CA ILE A 322 17.28 11.01 14.88
C ILE A 322 16.49 11.97 13.99
N ASP A 323 17.15 12.65 13.05
CA ASP A 323 16.47 13.55 12.12
C ASP A 323 15.51 12.80 11.18
N GLY A 324 15.90 11.62 10.70
CA GLY A 324 15.02 10.76 9.91
C GLY A 324 13.89 10.17 10.75
N ALA A 325 14.16 9.79 11.99
CA ALA A 325 13.16 9.27 12.90
C ALA A 325 12.05 10.29 13.20
N LYS A 326 12.40 11.56 13.39
CA LYS A 326 11.42 12.66 13.55
C LYS A 326 10.50 12.78 12.33
N GLU A 327 11.04 12.60 11.13
CA GLU A 327 10.25 12.60 9.90
C GLU A 327 9.29 11.41 9.83
N GLY A 328 9.74 10.22 10.23
CA GLY A 328 8.89 9.03 10.36
C GLY A 328 7.72 9.27 11.32
N PHE A 329 7.98 9.85 12.49
CA PHE A 329 6.94 10.25 13.44
C PHE A 329 5.94 11.24 12.84
N ASN A 330 6.45 12.31 12.21
CA ASN A 330 5.60 13.33 11.59
C ASN A 330 4.73 12.74 10.46
N THR A 331 5.28 11.80 9.69
CA THR A 331 4.54 11.09 8.65
C THR A 331 3.36 10.32 9.25
N CYS A 332 3.55 9.58 10.34
CA CYS A 332 2.47 8.88 11.05
C CYS A 332 1.36 9.84 11.52
N VAL A 333 1.70 11.04 12.00
CA VAL A 333 0.70 12.04 12.41
C VAL A 333 -0.03 12.61 11.19
N LYS A 334 0.70 12.92 10.11
CA LYS A 334 0.14 13.49 8.88
C LYS A 334 -0.81 12.56 8.14
N ILE A 335 -0.65 11.24 8.24
CA ILE A 335 -1.54 10.29 7.56
C ILE A 335 -2.89 10.11 8.25
N ILE A 336 -3.03 10.49 9.54
CA ILE A 336 -4.27 10.30 10.31
C ILE A 336 -5.51 10.86 9.58
N PRO A 337 -5.53 12.13 9.14
CA PRO A 337 -6.72 12.68 8.48
C PRO A 337 -7.07 11.95 7.19
N TYR A 338 -6.07 11.47 6.45
CA TYR A 338 -6.29 10.69 5.23
C TYR A 338 -6.83 9.30 5.53
N LEU A 339 -6.32 8.62 6.56
CA LEU A 339 -6.85 7.33 7.01
C LEU A 339 -8.29 7.47 7.50
N VAL A 340 -8.59 8.51 8.28
CA VAL A 340 -9.97 8.82 8.70
C VAL A 340 -10.86 9.05 7.48
N GLY A 341 -10.45 9.90 6.54
CA GLY A 341 -11.25 10.20 5.35
C GLY A 341 -11.42 9.03 4.37
N MET A 342 -10.51 8.05 4.36
CA MET A 342 -10.62 6.86 3.51
C MET A 342 -11.39 5.72 4.15
N LEU A 343 -11.31 5.57 5.49
CA LEU A 343 -11.93 4.46 6.21
C LEU A 343 -13.38 4.75 6.61
N VAL A 344 -13.72 6.02 6.87
CA VAL A 344 -15.07 6.48 7.25
C VAL A 344 -15.95 6.69 6.01
#